data_AF-A0A661JUE0-F1
#
_entry.id   AF-A0A661JUE0-F1
#
_cell.length_a   1.000
_cell.length_b   1.000
_cell.length_c   1.000
_cell.angle_alpha   90.00
_cell.angle_beta   90.00
_cell.angle_gamma   90.00
#
_symmetry.space_group_name_H-M   'P 1'
#
loop_
_entity.id
_entity.type
_entity.pdbx_description
1 polymer ?
#
loop_
_entity_poly.entity_id
_entity_poly.type
_entity_poly.pdbx_seq_one_letter_code
_entity_poly.pdbx_strand_id
1 'polypeptide(L)'
;MTYTEVEKVEGEVGAFKVTLRKKPRYIIEEKCTGCTTCMEYCPVLVPDPFNQGLSPSKAIHIYFTMAVPLISYIDEECLYLKEKKCRICETVCEQKAIDFTQKPERVEVEVGAIVLSPGIEVFDPKLRNDYGYGRFKNVVTSLDFERILCATGPYGGEIRRPSDGRHPKKIAWIQCVGSRQVTPGGHSYCSAVCCTYTQKQVIVAKEHDEEIEVTVFHNDIRSYGKDFERFFERASALEGVRFIRSYVSVGREDPETKNVIIRYATPEGVKEEEFELVVLSVGLVPPADAEELAEKFGIELNDHGFCKTNPFNPIETTRPGIFVTGAFQGPTDIPESVWSASGASSLCGELLRRRRGKLTVEKEYPPERDVSGEEPRVGVFVCYCGANIASVVDVPQVVEYAKTLPHVVHAEMELFWCTTGACQKIVERVKEKGLNRVVIAACSPRNLEVLFQDTIREAGLNQYLLEMCNIREHCSWVHSKEKEEATQKAKDIVRMAVARAIALEPLRQFELPVNKAALVVGGGVAGMTCALSIAEQGHEVYLVEKEKELGGMARRLHYTIEGLDVQAYLGDLIKKVHE
;
A
#
# COMPACT_ATOMS: atom_id res chain seq x y z
N MET A 1 4.82 -4.66 16.38
CA MET A 1 6.24 -5.06 16.41
C MET A 1 6.66 -5.36 14.98
N THR A 2 7.71 -4.73 14.45
CA THR A 2 8.21 -4.99 13.08
C THR A 2 9.42 -5.92 13.13
N TYR A 3 9.77 -6.54 12.00
CA TYR A 3 10.90 -7.49 11.90
C TYR A 3 10.83 -8.61 12.95
N THR A 4 9.62 -9.15 13.12
CA THR A 4 9.25 -10.14 14.14
C THR A 4 8.37 -11.20 13.47
N GLU A 5 8.58 -12.46 13.80
CA GLU A 5 7.80 -13.59 13.26
C GLU A 5 7.07 -14.34 14.37
N VAL A 6 5.97 -14.99 14.03
CA VAL A 6 5.28 -15.91 14.94
C VAL A 6 6.00 -17.25 14.92
N GLU A 7 6.51 -17.67 16.08
CA GLU A 7 7.19 -18.95 16.28
C GLU A 7 6.19 -20.03 16.68
N LYS A 8 5.21 -19.70 17.53
CA LYS A 8 4.25 -20.67 18.07
C LYS A 8 2.93 -20.01 18.48
N VAL A 9 1.81 -20.71 18.28
CA VAL A 9 0.49 -20.33 18.77
C VAL A 9 -0.15 -21.47 19.54
N GLU A 10 -0.53 -21.21 20.79
CA GLU A 10 -1.17 -22.17 21.68
C GLU A 10 -2.46 -21.60 22.26
N GLY A 11 -3.32 -22.48 22.77
CA GLY A 11 -4.58 -22.10 23.42
C GLY A 11 -5.79 -22.12 22.50
N GLU A 12 -6.85 -21.46 22.94
CA GLU A 12 -8.17 -21.49 22.32
C GLU A 12 -8.77 -20.09 22.20
N VAL A 13 -9.88 -19.98 21.48
CA VAL A 13 -10.59 -18.71 21.26
C VAL A 13 -10.77 -17.93 22.56
N GLY A 14 -10.36 -16.66 22.56
CA GLY A 14 -10.40 -15.79 23.74
C GLY A 14 -9.20 -15.88 24.68
N ALA A 15 -8.31 -16.87 24.51
CA ALA A 15 -7.14 -17.09 25.37
C ALA A 15 -5.98 -17.77 24.61
N PHE A 16 -5.48 -17.12 23.57
CA PHE A 16 -4.29 -17.57 22.86
C PHE A 16 -3.02 -17.07 23.53
N LYS A 17 -2.00 -17.93 23.55
CA LYS A 17 -0.63 -17.57 23.88
C LYS A 17 0.22 -17.64 22.62
N VAL A 18 0.81 -16.52 22.23
CA VAL A 18 1.60 -16.40 21.00
C VAL A 18 3.05 -16.13 21.37
N THR A 19 3.95 -17.00 20.93
CA THR A 19 5.40 -16.79 21.05
C THR A 19 5.91 -16.13 19.77
N LEU A 20 6.48 -14.94 19.93
CA LEU A 20 7.04 -14.12 18.87
C LEU A 20 8.57 -14.18 18.93
N ARG A 21 9.22 -14.27 17.77
CA ARG A 21 10.66 -14.16 17.61
C ARG A 21 11.00 -12.84 16.93
N LYS A 22 11.47 -11.86 17.70
CA LYS A 22 11.98 -10.59 17.18
C LYS A 22 13.38 -10.82 16.63
N LYS A 23 13.56 -10.59 15.32
CA LYS A 23 14.88 -10.71 14.67
C LYS A 23 15.76 -9.52 15.06
N PRO A 24 17.07 -9.71 15.26
CA PRO A 24 17.98 -8.62 15.55
C PRO A 24 18.11 -7.74 14.31
N ARG A 25 17.79 -6.45 14.42
CA ARG A 25 18.10 -5.46 13.37
C ARG A 25 19.59 -5.14 13.34
N TYR A 26 20.29 -5.43 14.45
CA TYR A 26 21.63 -4.94 14.77
C TYR A 26 21.69 -3.41 14.87
N ILE A 27 20.54 -2.81 15.16
CA ILE A 27 20.30 -1.38 15.27
C ILE A 27 19.43 -1.16 16.52
N ILE A 28 19.85 -0.26 17.40
CA ILE A 28 19.11 0.24 18.55
C ILE A 28 18.03 1.16 18.00
N GLU A 29 16.78 0.69 18.01
CA GLU A 29 15.65 1.33 17.34
C GLU A 29 15.41 2.76 17.85
N GLU A 30 15.55 2.98 19.15
CA GLU A 30 15.30 4.27 19.81
C GLU A 30 16.33 5.34 19.47
N LYS A 31 17.50 4.95 18.95
CA LYS A 31 18.58 5.87 18.55
C LYS A 31 18.66 6.06 17.03
N CYS A 32 18.00 5.21 16.26
CA CYS A 32 18.10 5.27 14.81
C CYS A 32 17.20 6.40 14.27
N THR A 33 17.80 7.37 13.60
CA THR A 33 17.08 8.47 12.96
C THR A 33 16.70 8.19 11.50
N GLY A 34 17.12 7.05 10.95
CA GLY A 34 16.88 6.70 9.55
C GLY A 34 17.61 7.59 8.54
N CYS A 35 18.66 8.31 8.94
CA CYS A 35 19.39 9.28 8.10
C CYS A 35 20.20 8.70 6.93
N THR A 36 20.23 7.37 6.78
CA THR A 36 20.89 6.61 5.71
C THR A 36 22.40 6.80 5.50
N THR A 37 23.10 7.65 6.26
CA THR A 37 24.57 7.84 6.16
C THR A 37 25.34 6.52 6.22
N CYS A 38 24.95 5.61 7.11
CA CYS A 38 25.57 4.30 7.23
C CYS A 38 25.50 3.44 5.94
N MET A 39 24.49 3.65 5.10
CA MET A 39 24.33 2.94 3.83
C MET A 39 25.33 3.44 2.78
N GLU A 40 25.57 4.75 2.73
CA GLU A 40 26.49 5.38 1.78
C GLU A 40 27.91 4.81 1.90
N TYR A 41 28.36 4.58 3.14
CA TYR A 41 29.70 4.07 3.44
C TYR A 41 29.79 2.53 3.43
N CYS A 42 28.68 1.81 3.29
CA CYS A 42 28.70 0.35 3.29
C CYS A 42 29.33 -0.17 1.98
N PRO A 43 30.42 -0.97 2.03
CA PRO A 43 31.08 -1.49 0.84
C PRO A 43 30.35 -2.71 0.24
N VAL A 44 29.44 -3.33 0.99
CA VAL A 44 28.76 -4.56 0.57
C VAL A 44 27.51 -4.22 -0.21
N LEU A 45 27.41 -4.78 -1.42
CA LEU A 45 26.19 -4.77 -2.22
C LEU A 45 25.45 -6.08 -2.02
N VAL A 46 24.14 -6.00 -1.84
CA VAL A 46 23.23 -7.14 -1.71
C VAL A 46 22.13 -7.01 -2.76
N PRO A 47 21.45 -8.09 -3.17
CA PRO A 47 20.23 -7.98 -3.94
C PRO A 47 19.20 -7.09 -3.23
N ASP A 48 18.38 -6.38 -3.99
CA ASP A 48 17.27 -5.58 -3.46
C ASP A 48 15.94 -6.27 -3.78
N PRO A 49 15.37 -7.08 -2.86
CA PRO A 49 14.10 -7.76 -3.11
C PRO A 49 12.94 -6.78 -3.35
N PHE A 50 12.95 -5.63 -2.68
CA PHE A 50 11.91 -4.61 -2.85
C PHE A 50 11.90 -4.05 -4.28
N ASN A 51 13.09 -3.83 -4.87
CA ASN A 51 13.23 -3.44 -6.27
C ASN A 51 13.36 -4.62 -7.25
N GLN A 52 12.91 -5.82 -6.86
CA GLN A 52 12.90 -7.03 -7.71
C GLN A 52 14.29 -7.41 -8.27
N GLY A 53 15.36 -7.03 -7.57
CA GLY A 53 16.74 -7.26 -8.03
C GLY A 53 17.17 -6.43 -9.23
N LEU A 54 16.37 -5.43 -9.67
CA LEU A 54 16.73 -4.53 -10.77
C LEU A 54 17.86 -3.56 -10.39
N SER A 55 18.08 -3.34 -9.10
CA SER A 55 19.20 -2.60 -8.53
C SER A 55 19.76 -3.33 -7.32
N PRO A 56 21.03 -3.14 -6.96
CA PRO A 56 21.56 -3.61 -5.70
C PRO A 56 21.13 -2.68 -4.55
N SER A 57 21.06 -3.22 -3.34
CA SER A 57 20.99 -2.48 -2.08
C SER A 57 22.31 -2.64 -1.31
N LYS A 58 22.38 -2.09 -0.09
CA LYS A 58 23.53 -2.16 0.81
C LYS A 58 23.26 -3.16 1.92
N ALA A 59 24.30 -3.82 2.46
CA ALA A 59 24.08 -4.77 3.57
C ALA A 59 23.43 -4.09 4.80
N ILE A 60 23.74 -2.82 5.09
CA ILE A 60 22.94 -2.01 6.01
C ILE A 60 22.02 -1.11 5.18
N HIS A 61 20.71 -1.26 5.32
CA HIS A 61 19.74 -0.48 4.55
C HIS A 61 18.39 -0.35 5.27
N ILE A 62 17.52 0.52 4.76
CA ILE A 62 16.10 0.58 5.08
C ILE A 62 15.37 -0.12 3.94
N TYR A 63 14.36 -0.94 4.25
CA TYR A 63 13.68 -1.78 3.25
C TYR A 63 13.15 -0.99 2.05
N PHE A 64 12.61 0.21 2.27
CA PHE A 64 12.27 1.18 1.24
C PHE A 64 12.16 2.59 1.84
N THR A 65 12.16 3.62 0.97
CA THR A 65 12.26 5.04 1.37
C THR A 65 11.15 5.57 2.29
N MET A 66 10.00 4.89 2.35
CA MET A 66 8.87 5.27 3.22
C MET A 66 8.53 4.16 4.24
N ALA A 67 9.50 3.31 4.58
CA ALA A 67 9.29 2.24 5.55
C ALA A 67 8.85 2.81 6.90
N VAL A 68 7.92 2.10 7.54
CA VAL A 68 7.46 2.40 8.90
C VAL A 68 7.71 1.16 9.79
N PRO A 69 8.55 1.28 10.84
CA PRO A 69 9.34 2.45 11.21
C PRO A 69 10.49 2.72 10.22
N LEU A 70 10.92 3.98 10.12
CA LEU A 70 12.02 4.40 9.25
C LEU A 70 13.38 4.08 9.90
N ILE A 71 13.63 2.79 10.10
CA ILE A 71 14.78 2.27 10.85
C ILE A 71 15.57 1.33 9.95
N SER A 72 16.89 1.54 9.89
CA SER A 72 17.80 0.64 9.18
C SER A 72 17.83 -0.74 9.81
N TYR A 73 18.23 -1.73 9.04
CA TYR A 73 18.61 -3.06 9.54
C TYR A 73 19.84 -3.55 8.78
N ILE A 74 20.52 -4.53 9.36
CA ILE A 74 21.71 -5.14 8.78
C ILE A 74 21.37 -6.55 8.28
N ASP A 75 21.55 -6.74 6.99
CA ASP A 75 21.41 -7.99 6.24
C ASP A 75 22.50 -9.00 6.63
N GLU A 76 22.17 -10.29 6.49
CA GLU A 76 23.07 -11.40 6.83
C GLU A 76 24.34 -11.47 5.98
N GLU A 77 24.34 -10.86 4.78
CA GLU A 77 25.50 -10.70 3.91
C GLU A 77 26.54 -9.70 4.45
N CYS A 78 26.29 -9.05 5.59
CA CYS A 78 27.23 -8.15 6.23
C CYS A 78 28.56 -8.84 6.60
N LEU A 79 29.68 -8.25 6.14
CA LEU A 79 31.04 -8.74 6.44
C LEU A 79 31.37 -8.80 7.95
N TYR A 80 30.72 -7.98 8.79
CA TYR A 80 30.88 -8.11 10.24
C TYR A 80 30.15 -9.33 10.80
N LEU A 81 28.93 -9.58 10.33
CA LEU A 81 28.13 -10.70 10.80
C LEU A 81 28.80 -12.03 10.41
N LYS A 82 29.28 -12.12 9.16
CA LYS A 82 29.97 -13.30 8.62
C LYS A 82 31.39 -13.49 9.15
N GLU A 83 32.21 -12.45 9.09
CA GLU A 83 33.68 -12.59 9.25
C GLU A 83 34.29 -11.68 10.32
N LYS A 84 33.49 -10.82 10.97
CA LYS A 84 33.95 -9.83 11.97
C LYS A 84 34.97 -8.81 11.43
N LYS A 85 34.99 -8.54 10.12
CA LYS A 85 36.03 -7.73 9.46
C LYS A 85 35.72 -6.25 9.23
N CYS A 86 34.45 -5.83 9.16
CA CYS A 86 34.07 -4.46 8.78
C CYS A 86 33.27 -3.76 9.89
N ARG A 87 33.62 -2.53 10.27
CA ARG A 87 32.86 -1.72 11.25
C ARG A 87 32.61 -0.27 10.81
N ILE A 88 32.74 0.00 9.51
CA ILE A 88 32.64 1.37 8.97
C ILE A 88 31.32 2.04 9.35
N CYS A 89 30.20 1.33 9.17
CA CYS A 89 28.86 1.84 9.51
C CYS A 89 28.75 2.27 10.99
N GLU A 90 29.37 1.52 11.93
CA GLU A 90 29.40 1.83 13.37
C GLU A 90 30.15 3.15 13.62
N THR A 91 31.29 3.35 12.95
CA THR A 91 32.10 4.57 13.08
C THR A 91 31.40 5.82 12.55
N VAL A 92 30.66 5.73 11.44
CA VAL A 92 29.99 6.90 10.83
C VAL A 92 28.62 7.20 11.46
N CYS A 93 28.11 6.34 12.34
CA CYS A 93 26.82 6.54 12.99
C CYS A 93 26.97 7.48 14.20
N GLU A 94 26.67 8.76 14.02
CA GLU A 94 26.75 9.78 15.08
C GLU A 94 25.89 9.45 16.30
N GLN A 95 24.70 8.85 16.07
CA GLN A 95 23.77 8.46 17.12
C GLN A 95 24.18 7.19 17.86
N LYS A 96 25.25 6.51 17.42
CA LYS A 96 25.73 5.24 17.99
C LYS A 96 24.61 4.21 18.10
N ALA A 97 23.83 4.08 17.03
CA ALA A 97 22.67 3.21 16.97
C ALA A 97 23.04 1.78 16.53
N ILE A 98 24.23 1.52 16.00
CA ILE A 98 24.60 0.17 15.53
C ILE A 98 25.07 -0.70 16.70
N ASP A 99 24.48 -1.88 16.81
CA ASP A 99 24.86 -2.88 17.80
C ASP A 99 24.83 -4.30 17.20
N PHE A 100 26.01 -4.79 16.82
CA PHE A 100 26.16 -6.13 16.26
C PHE A 100 26.01 -7.26 17.29
N THR A 101 25.89 -6.95 18.59
CA THR A 101 25.76 -7.95 19.65
C THR A 101 24.31 -8.35 19.91
N GLN A 102 23.35 -7.65 19.30
CA GLN A 102 21.93 -8.00 19.37
C GLN A 102 21.70 -9.46 18.99
N LYS A 103 20.85 -10.13 19.77
CA LYS A 103 20.41 -11.51 19.56
C LYS A 103 18.90 -11.52 19.30
N PRO A 104 18.39 -12.56 18.62
CA PRO A 104 16.95 -12.76 18.54
C PRO A 104 16.32 -12.78 19.94
N GLU A 105 15.24 -12.05 20.10
CA GLU A 105 14.50 -11.97 21.36
C GLU A 105 13.19 -12.76 21.22
N ARG A 106 12.84 -13.54 22.25
CA ARG A 106 11.55 -14.20 22.34
C ARG A 106 10.62 -13.38 23.22
N VAL A 107 9.46 -13.02 22.68
CA VAL A 107 8.42 -12.26 23.38
C VAL A 107 7.16 -13.12 23.39
N GLU A 108 6.55 -13.28 24.55
CA GLU A 108 5.25 -13.96 24.66
C GLU A 108 4.15 -12.92 24.83
N VAL A 109 3.08 -13.05 24.07
CA VAL A 109 1.89 -12.19 24.18
C VAL A 109 0.64 -13.04 24.33
N GLU A 110 -0.27 -12.58 25.17
CA GLU A 110 -1.60 -13.17 25.33
C GLU A 110 -2.61 -12.36 24.53
N VAL A 111 -3.34 -13.03 23.65
CA VAL A 111 -4.32 -12.40 22.76
C VAL A 111 -5.63 -13.18 22.75
N GLY A 112 -6.76 -12.50 22.64
CA GLY A 112 -8.06 -13.17 22.58
C GLY A 112 -8.51 -13.55 21.17
N ALA A 113 -7.95 -12.89 20.15
CA ALA A 113 -8.26 -13.12 18.75
C ALA A 113 -6.98 -12.95 17.91
N ILE A 114 -6.91 -13.64 16.77
CA ILE A 114 -5.80 -13.55 15.82
C ILE A 114 -6.36 -13.20 14.44
N VAL A 115 -5.73 -12.28 13.74
CA VAL A 115 -6.05 -11.93 12.35
C VAL A 115 -4.84 -12.23 11.48
N LEU A 116 -5.02 -13.13 10.51
CA LEU A 116 -4.01 -13.52 9.54
C LEU A 116 -4.11 -12.66 8.30
N SER A 117 -3.05 -11.90 8.04
CA SER A 117 -2.91 -11.09 6.81
C SER A 117 -1.51 -11.22 6.20
N PRO A 118 -1.00 -12.45 5.96
CA PRO A 118 0.34 -12.65 5.41
C PRO A 118 0.47 -12.17 3.96
N GLY A 119 -0.65 -11.90 3.29
CA GLY A 119 -0.68 -11.45 1.91
C GLY A 119 -0.56 -12.62 0.94
N ILE A 120 0.30 -12.44 -0.07
CA ILE A 120 0.47 -13.29 -1.25
C ILE A 120 1.87 -13.10 -1.81
N GLU A 121 2.25 -14.00 -2.70
CA GLU A 121 3.42 -13.85 -3.57
C GLU A 121 3.00 -13.66 -5.03
N VAL A 122 3.94 -13.22 -5.86
CA VAL A 122 3.75 -13.21 -7.32
C VAL A 122 4.19 -14.53 -7.92
N PHE A 123 3.48 -14.99 -8.95
CA PHE A 123 3.88 -16.18 -9.70
C PHE A 123 5.26 -15.98 -10.34
N ASP A 124 6.21 -16.89 -10.10
CA ASP A 124 7.53 -16.88 -10.75
C ASP A 124 7.47 -17.51 -12.15
N PRO A 125 7.60 -16.73 -13.25
CA PRO A 125 7.56 -17.27 -14.60
C PRO A 125 8.72 -18.22 -14.93
N LYS A 126 9.81 -18.24 -14.15
CA LYS A 126 10.94 -19.18 -14.34
C LYS A 126 10.52 -20.63 -14.15
N LEU A 127 9.48 -20.90 -13.36
CA LEU A 127 8.97 -22.25 -13.13
C LEU A 127 8.51 -22.94 -14.42
N ARG A 128 8.01 -22.15 -15.38
CA ARG A 128 7.58 -22.65 -16.69
C ARG A 128 8.56 -22.35 -17.81
N ASN A 129 9.29 -21.23 -17.70
CA ASN A 129 10.31 -20.79 -18.65
C ASN A 129 9.82 -20.72 -20.12
N ASP A 130 8.52 -20.54 -20.32
CA ASP A 130 7.84 -20.48 -21.63
C ASP A 130 7.77 -19.06 -22.19
N TYR A 131 7.93 -18.04 -21.34
CA TYR A 131 7.91 -16.63 -21.74
C TYR A 131 9.30 -15.97 -21.83
N GLY A 132 10.38 -16.70 -21.53
CA GLY A 132 11.75 -16.18 -21.60
C GLY A 132 12.17 -15.23 -20.46
N TYR A 133 11.38 -15.15 -19.38
CA TYR A 133 11.75 -14.40 -18.18
C TYR A 133 13.05 -14.94 -17.55
N GLY A 134 13.97 -14.05 -17.18
CA GLY A 134 15.31 -14.40 -16.70
C GLY A 134 16.30 -14.80 -17.81
N ARG A 135 15.84 -15.13 -19.02
CA ARG A 135 16.69 -15.38 -20.21
C ARG A 135 16.84 -14.13 -21.06
N PHE A 136 15.73 -13.47 -21.35
CA PHE A 136 15.68 -12.23 -22.14
C PHE A 136 15.60 -11.05 -21.18
N LYS A 137 16.54 -10.12 -21.29
CA LYS A 137 16.65 -9.01 -20.33
C LYS A 137 15.46 -8.05 -20.39
N ASN A 138 14.84 -7.92 -21.56
CA ASN A 138 13.68 -7.04 -21.78
C ASN A 138 12.33 -7.76 -21.61
N VAL A 139 12.32 -8.97 -21.06
CA VAL A 139 11.12 -9.60 -20.54
C VAL A 139 11.11 -9.40 -19.03
N VAL A 140 10.14 -8.63 -18.55
CA VAL A 140 9.98 -8.27 -17.13
C VAL A 140 8.61 -8.71 -16.63
N THR A 141 8.44 -8.91 -15.33
CA THR A 141 7.12 -9.11 -14.74
C THR A 141 6.36 -7.78 -14.59
N SER A 142 5.06 -7.86 -14.35
CA SER A 142 4.28 -6.68 -13.99
C SER A 142 4.76 -6.04 -12.70
N LEU A 143 5.29 -6.81 -11.73
CA LEU A 143 5.85 -6.25 -10.49
C LEU A 143 7.21 -5.58 -10.73
N ASP A 144 8.05 -6.12 -11.61
CA ASP A 144 9.26 -5.45 -12.09
C ASP A 144 8.90 -4.10 -12.73
N PHE A 145 7.87 -4.10 -13.57
CA PHE A 145 7.39 -2.88 -14.23
C PHE A 145 6.81 -1.86 -13.25
N GLU A 146 6.14 -2.28 -12.17
CA GLU A 146 5.76 -1.37 -11.06
C GLU A 146 6.98 -0.70 -10.45
N ARG A 147 8.07 -1.43 -10.23
CA ARG A 147 9.31 -0.86 -9.69
C ARG A 147 9.95 0.10 -10.69
N ILE A 148 9.98 -0.23 -11.97
CA ILE A 148 10.47 0.65 -13.05
C ILE A 148 9.70 1.98 -13.07
N LEU A 149 8.37 1.93 -13.01
CA LEU A 149 7.50 3.11 -12.98
C LEU A 149 7.59 3.91 -11.67
N CYS A 150 8.09 3.32 -10.60
CA CYS A 150 8.09 3.95 -9.29
C CYS A 150 9.14 5.07 -9.21
N ALA A 151 8.74 6.26 -8.75
CA ALA A 151 9.65 7.38 -8.52
C ALA A 151 10.78 7.08 -7.51
N THR A 152 10.55 6.13 -6.59
CA THR A 152 11.56 5.63 -5.64
C THR A 152 12.11 4.26 -6.04
N GLY A 153 11.84 3.84 -7.27
CA GLY A 153 12.36 2.63 -7.88
C GLY A 153 13.76 2.80 -8.47
N PRO A 154 14.31 1.74 -9.09
CA PRO A 154 15.69 1.69 -9.57
C PRO A 154 16.02 2.77 -10.61
N TYR A 155 15.03 3.24 -11.37
CA TYR A 155 15.21 4.21 -12.46
C TYR A 155 14.55 5.56 -12.18
N GLY A 156 14.16 5.85 -10.93
CA GLY A 156 13.59 7.14 -10.56
C GLY A 156 12.24 7.46 -11.22
N GLY A 157 11.50 6.44 -11.69
CA GLY A 157 10.24 6.58 -12.41
C GLY A 157 10.39 6.67 -13.93
N GLU A 158 11.61 6.66 -14.47
CA GLU A 158 11.79 6.58 -15.92
C GLU A 158 11.62 5.15 -16.43
N ILE A 159 10.80 4.98 -17.47
CA ILE A 159 10.62 3.68 -18.12
C ILE A 159 11.90 3.38 -18.90
N ARG A 160 12.71 2.44 -18.42
CA ARG A 160 13.97 2.05 -19.05
C ARG A 160 14.03 0.55 -19.26
N ARG A 161 14.55 0.14 -20.42
CA ARG A 161 14.84 -1.24 -20.77
C ARG A 161 15.96 -1.79 -19.88
N PRO A 162 15.80 -2.95 -19.22
CA PRO A 162 16.86 -3.51 -18.39
C PRO A 162 18.12 -3.92 -19.16
N SER A 163 18.04 -4.14 -20.48
CA SER A 163 19.21 -4.52 -21.27
C SER A 163 20.25 -3.41 -21.46
N ASP A 164 19.78 -2.19 -21.72
CA ASP A 164 20.61 -1.09 -22.24
C ASP A 164 20.23 0.30 -21.67
N GLY A 165 19.20 0.38 -20.81
CA GLY A 165 18.74 1.61 -20.17
C GLY A 165 17.97 2.56 -21.08
N ARG A 166 17.67 2.18 -22.34
CA ARG A 166 16.93 3.04 -23.28
C ARG A 166 15.45 3.11 -22.93
N HIS A 167 14.81 4.22 -23.27
CA HIS A 167 13.36 4.38 -23.15
C HIS A 167 12.65 3.56 -24.24
N PRO A 168 11.77 2.60 -23.89
CA PRO A 168 11.10 1.77 -24.89
C PRO A 168 9.93 2.52 -25.53
N LYS A 169 9.80 2.46 -26.85
CA LYS A 169 8.68 3.04 -27.61
C LYS A 169 7.59 2.03 -27.96
N LYS A 170 7.88 0.73 -27.86
CA LYS A 170 6.92 -0.33 -28.21
C LYS A 170 6.90 -1.43 -27.15
N ILE A 171 5.80 -1.53 -26.41
CA ILE A 171 5.68 -2.40 -25.24
C ILE A 171 4.50 -3.38 -25.40
N ALA A 172 4.74 -4.65 -25.09
CA ALA A 172 3.70 -5.66 -25.02
C ALA A 172 3.38 -6.07 -23.57
N TRP A 173 2.11 -6.26 -23.25
CA TRP A 173 1.67 -6.96 -22.04
C TRP A 173 1.08 -8.32 -22.40
N ILE A 174 1.44 -9.35 -21.64
CA ILE A 174 0.88 -10.70 -21.78
C ILE A 174 0.05 -11.00 -20.54
N GLN A 175 -1.26 -11.21 -20.71
CA GLN A 175 -2.17 -11.52 -19.62
C GLN A 175 -2.13 -12.98 -19.19
N CYS A 176 -2.66 -13.25 -17.99
CA CYS A 176 -2.87 -14.59 -17.45
C CYS A 176 -1.58 -15.42 -17.30
N VAL A 177 -0.43 -14.78 -17.07
CA VAL A 177 0.84 -15.50 -16.87
C VAL A 177 0.80 -16.19 -15.50
N GLY A 178 0.80 -17.53 -15.50
CA GLY A 178 0.65 -18.34 -14.29
C GLY A 178 -0.78 -18.50 -13.78
N SER A 179 -1.79 -17.99 -14.48
CA SER A 179 -3.21 -18.06 -14.09
C SER A 179 -4.09 -18.57 -15.21
N ARG A 180 -5.21 -19.22 -14.87
CA ARG A 180 -6.13 -19.84 -15.83
C ARG A 180 -5.44 -20.84 -16.76
N GLN A 181 -4.48 -21.58 -16.23
CA GLN A 181 -3.69 -22.58 -16.93
C GLN A 181 -3.91 -23.95 -16.26
N VAL A 182 -4.17 -24.96 -17.08
CA VAL A 182 -4.29 -26.37 -16.64
C VAL A 182 -3.01 -27.16 -16.92
N THR A 183 -1.99 -26.51 -17.45
CA THR A 183 -0.69 -27.13 -17.73
C THR A 183 0.16 -27.15 -16.46
N PRO A 184 1.05 -28.15 -16.28
CA PRO A 184 1.91 -28.23 -15.10
C PRO A 184 2.70 -26.94 -14.85
N GLY A 185 2.78 -26.53 -13.57
CA GLY A 185 3.45 -25.28 -13.17
C GLY A 185 2.63 -24.01 -13.41
N GLY A 186 1.37 -24.11 -13.84
CA GLY A 186 0.41 -23.00 -13.84
C GLY A 186 -0.76 -23.26 -12.88
N HIS A 187 -1.58 -22.24 -12.64
CA HIS A 187 -2.73 -22.33 -11.75
C HIS A 187 -4.07 -22.23 -12.49
N SER A 188 -5.05 -23.05 -12.11
CA SER A 188 -6.37 -23.11 -12.76
C SER A 188 -7.25 -21.88 -12.48
N TYR A 189 -6.99 -21.17 -11.38
CA TYR A 189 -7.78 -20.02 -10.96
C TYR A 189 -7.35 -18.72 -11.68
N CYS A 190 -8.21 -17.71 -11.58
CA CYS A 190 -7.93 -16.35 -12.04
C CYS A 190 -7.36 -15.51 -10.90
N SER A 191 -6.31 -14.74 -11.17
CA SER A 191 -5.69 -13.87 -10.15
C SER A 191 -6.42 -12.55 -9.89
N ALA A 192 -7.61 -12.37 -10.46
CA ALA A 192 -8.56 -11.26 -10.30
C ALA A 192 -8.07 -9.83 -10.67
N VAL A 193 -6.83 -9.48 -10.34
CA VAL A 193 -6.29 -8.11 -10.42
C VAL A 193 -5.48 -7.82 -11.68
N CYS A 194 -5.06 -8.85 -12.43
CA CYS A 194 -4.11 -8.69 -13.52
C CYS A 194 -4.60 -7.85 -14.69
N CYS A 195 -5.87 -8.00 -15.08
CA CYS A 195 -6.45 -7.15 -16.11
C CYS A 195 -6.43 -5.67 -15.70
N THR A 196 -6.80 -5.36 -14.46
CA THR A 196 -6.93 -3.98 -13.96
C THR A 196 -5.58 -3.34 -13.70
N TYR A 197 -4.61 -4.04 -13.10
CA TYR A 197 -3.27 -3.46 -12.94
C TYR A 197 -2.60 -3.23 -14.30
N THR A 198 -2.85 -4.06 -15.31
CA THR A 198 -2.30 -3.82 -16.65
C THR A 198 -2.92 -2.57 -17.26
N GLN A 199 -4.24 -2.39 -17.17
CA GLN A 199 -4.90 -1.16 -17.62
C GLN A 199 -4.27 0.07 -16.93
N LYS A 200 -3.99 -0.01 -15.62
CA LYS A 200 -3.31 1.04 -14.88
C LYS A 200 -1.90 1.27 -15.42
N GLN A 201 -1.09 0.23 -15.58
CA GLN A 201 0.27 0.33 -16.10
C GLN A 201 0.31 0.93 -17.52
N VAL A 202 -0.65 0.58 -18.37
CA VAL A 202 -0.81 1.14 -19.71
C VAL A 202 -1.13 2.63 -19.64
N ILE A 203 -2.13 3.03 -18.85
CA ILE A 203 -2.49 4.45 -18.68
C ILE A 203 -1.29 5.23 -18.15
N VAL A 204 -0.64 4.74 -17.10
CA VAL A 204 0.51 5.41 -16.50
C VAL A 204 1.68 5.48 -17.48
N ALA A 205 1.96 4.43 -18.26
CA ALA A 205 3.00 4.47 -19.28
C ALA A 205 2.71 5.53 -20.36
N LYS A 206 1.47 5.63 -20.82
CA LYS A 206 1.03 6.67 -21.77
C LYS A 206 1.06 8.08 -21.19
N GLU A 207 0.81 8.23 -19.89
CA GLU A 207 0.97 9.51 -19.17
C GLU A 207 2.45 9.92 -19.03
N HIS A 208 3.37 8.95 -18.97
CA HIS A 208 4.81 9.22 -18.98
C HIS A 208 5.32 9.58 -20.38
N ASP A 209 4.85 8.87 -21.40
CA ASP A 209 5.19 9.14 -22.81
C ASP A 209 4.02 8.75 -23.74
N GLU A 210 3.42 9.77 -24.35
CA GLU A 210 2.28 9.62 -25.26
C GLU A 210 2.65 8.93 -26.58
N GLU A 211 3.94 8.80 -26.90
CA GLU A 211 4.40 8.13 -28.13
C GLU A 211 4.56 6.61 -27.97
N ILE A 212 4.45 6.07 -26.75
CA ILE A 212 4.57 4.62 -26.54
C ILE A 212 3.43 3.89 -27.23
N GLU A 213 3.77 2.98 -28.13
CA GLU A 213 2.87 1.98 -28.71
C GLU A 213 2.67 0.81 -27.74
N VAL A 214 1.42 0.49 -27.44
CA VAL A 214 1.04 -0.52 -26.45
C VAL A 214 0.25 -1.63 -27.11
N THR A 215 0.61 -2.88 -26.82
CA THR A 215 -0.18 -4.05 -27.20
C THR A 215 -0.44 -4.95 -26.00
N VAL A 216 -1.71 -5.13 -25.63
CA VAL A 216 -2.11 -6.02 -24.55
C VAL A 216 -2.71 -7.30 -25.14
N PHE A 217 -2.02 -8.43 -24.95
CA PHE A 217 -2.50 -9.74 -25.34
C PHE A 217 -3.32 -10.36 -24.22
N HIS A 218 -4.57 -10.72 -24.50
CA HIS A 218 -5.49 -11.22 -23.48
C HIS A 218 -6.38 -12.37 -23.96
N ASN A 219 -6.95 -13.11 -23.00
CA ASN A 219 -8.00 -14.09 -23.27
C ASN A 219 -9.38 -13.46 -23.12
N ASP A 220 -9.60 -12.78 -22.00
CA ASP A 220 -10.79 -12.01 -21.67
C ASP A 220 -10.34 -10.82 -20.81
N ILE A 221 -11.10 -9.72 -20.84
CA ILE A 221 -10.89 -8.59 -19.93
C ILE A 221 -11.84 -8.76 -18.74
N ARG A 222 -11.30 -8.80 -17.52
CA ARG A 222 -12.06 -8.99 -16.28
C ARG A 222 -12.03 -7.74 -15.40
N SER A 223 -12.80 -6.73 -15.80
CA SER A 223 -12.97 -5.41 -15.16
C SER A 223 -14.26 -5.34 -14.33
N TYR A 224 -14.44 -6.26 -13.38
CA TYR A 224 -15.74 -6.48 -12.71
C TYR A 224 -16.05 -5.54 -11.53
N GLY A 225 -15.04 -4.85 -10.98
CA GLY A 225 -15.20 -3.91 -9.88
C GLY A 225 -16.00 -2.65 -10.27
N LYS A 226 -16.44 -1.88 -9.28
CA LYS A 226 -17.15 -0.62 -9.52
C LYS A 226 -16.28 0.33 -10.35
N ASP A 227 -16.82 0.82 -11.47
CA ASP A 227 -16.14 1.69 -12.43
C ASP A 227 -14.91 1.07 -13.13
N PHE A 228 -14.61 -0.22 -12.94
CA PHE A 228 -13.46 -0.86 -13.59
C PHE A 228 -13.66 -1.00 -15.09
N GLU A 229 -14.89 -1.17 -15.56
CA GLU A 229 -15.17 -1.18 -17.01
C GLU A 229 -14.87 0.17 -17.64
N ARG A 230 -15.23 1.28 -16.98
CA ARG A 230 -14.88 2.63 -17.45
C ARG A 230 -13.37 2.85 -17.47
N PHE A 231 -12.66 2.20 -16.56
CA PHE A 231 -11.20 2.22 -16.54
C PHE A 231 -10.60 1.47 -17.74
N PHE A 232 -11.18 0.33 -18.12
CA PHE A 232 -10.84 -0.37 -19.36
C PHE A 232 -11.14 0.48 -20.60
N GLU A 233 -12.34 1.06 -20.69
CA GLU A 233 -12.74 1.96 -21.78
C GLU A 233 -11.71 3.09 -21.94
N ARG A 234 -11.32 3.74 -20.83
CA ARG A 234 -10.29 4.78 -20.82
C ARG A 234 -8.96 4.25 -21.36
N ALA A 235 -8.46 3.11 -20.88
CA ALA A 235 -7.19 2.55 -21.35
C ALA A 235 -7.23 2.19 -22.85
N SER A 236 -8.35 1.64 -23.32
CA SER A 236 -8.54 1.22 -24.71
C SER A 236 -8.71 2.38 -25.70
N ALA A 237 -9.17 3.54 -25.22
CA ALA A 237 -9.38 4.73 -26.05
C ALA A 237 -8.12 5.58 -26.23
N LEU A 238 -7.02 5.27 -25.53
CA LEU A 238 -5.75 5.97 -25.69
C LEU A 238 -5.12 5.67 -27.05
N GLU A 239 -4.52 6.70 -27.67
CA GLU A 239 -3.84 6.56 -28.96
C GLU A 239 -2.67 5.56 -28.87
N GLY A 240 -2.52 4.73 -29.90
CA GLY A 240 -1.45 3.72 -29.95
C GLY A 240 -1.64 2.51 -29.01
N VAL A 241 -2.81 2.37 -28.36
CA VAL A 241 -3.13 1.19 -27.52
C VAL A 241 -3.97 0.19 -28.28
N ARG A 242 -3.57 -1.09 -28.25
CA ARG A 242 -4.33 -2.21 -28.85
C ARG A 242 -4.54 -3.32 -27.83
N PHE A 243 -5.77 -3.80 -27.74
CA PHE A 243 -6.12 -5.03 -27.01
C PHE A 243 -6.38 -6.14 -28.02
N ILE A 244 -5.53 -7.17 -27.99
CA ILE A 244 -5.60 -8.30 -28.92
C ILE A 244 -6.00 -9.55 -28.14
N ARG A 245 -7.15 -10.12 -28.51
CA ARG A 245 -7.61 -11.38 -27.95
C ARG A 245 -6.85 -12.55 -28.56
N SER A 246 -5.75 -12.98 -27.94
CA SER A 246 -4.91 -14.07 -28.46
C SER A 246 -3.99 -14.64 -27.40
N TYR A 247 -3.77 -15.96 -27.45
CA TYR A 247 -2.64 -16.58 -26.78
C TYR A 247 -1.36 -16.31 -27.57
N VAL A 248 -0.24 -16.16 -26.86
CA VAL A 248 1.03 -15.80 -27.48
C VAL A 248 2.12 -16.79 -27.12
N SER A 249 3.10 -16.90 -28.01
CA SER A 249 4.39 -17.53 -27.73
C SER A 249 5.50 -16.50 -27.89
N VAL A 250 6.39 -16.41 -26.90
CA VAL A 250 7.59 -15.56 -27.00
C VAL A 250 8.63 -16.33 -27.80
N GLY A 251 8.94 -15.85 -29.00
CA GLY A 251 9.75 -16.59 -29.98
C GLY A 251 11.25 -16.49 -29.68
N ARG A 252 11.85 -15.34 -29.99
CA ARG A 252 13.29 -15.08 -29.85
C ARG A 252 13.57 -13.64 -29.45
N GLU A 253 14.77 -13.41 -28.92
CA GLU A 253 15.35 -12.09 -28.75
C GLU A 253 16.28 -11.80 -29.94
N ASP A 254 16.22 -10.59 -30.48
CA ASP A 254 17.19 -10.12 -31.46
C ASP A 254 18.57 -9.96 -30.78
N PRO A 255 19.64 -10.56 -31.32
CA PRO A 255 20.94 -10.56 -30.66
C PRO A 255 21.57 -9.17 -30.57
N GLU A 256 21.27 -8.26 -31.49
CA GLU A 256 21.82 -6.90 -31.57
C GLU A 256 20.95 -5.90 -30.82
N THR A 257 19.67 -5.83 -31.15
CA THR A 257 18.76 -4.82 -30.58
C THR A 257 18.24 -5.22 -29.21
N LYS A 258 18.32 -6.50 -28.83
CA LYS A 258 17.69 -7.06 -27.62
C LYS A 258 16.17 -6.94 -27.58
N ASN A 259 15.54 -6.67 -28.71
CA ASN A 259 14.09 -6.65 -28.83
C ASN A 259 13.54 -8.08 -28.83
N VAL A 260 12.29 -8.24 -28.40
CA VAL A 260 11.63 -9.54 -28.23
C VAL A 260 10.54 -9.70 -29.29
N ILE A 261 10.59 -10.82 -30.01
CA ILE A 261 9.60 -11.15 -31.04
C ILE A 261 8.52 -12.03 -30.42
N ILE A 262 7.27 -11.57 -30.48
CA ILE A 262 6.08 -12.28 -30.02
C ILE A 262 5.32 -12.80 -31.23
N ARG A 263 4.90 -14.07 -31.17
CA ARG A 263 4.05 -14.71 -32.18
C ARG A 263 2.66 -14.94 -31.61
N TYR A 264 1.63 -14.53 -32.35
CA TYR A 264 0.23 -14.60 -31.91
C TYR A 264 -0.72 -14.86 -33.08
N ALA A 265 -1.88 -15.45 -32.77
CA ALA A 265 -2.90 -15.75 -33.77
C ALA A 265 -3.86 -14.58 -33.97
N THR A 266 -4.26 -14.35 -35.22
CA THR A 266 -5.30 -13.40 -35.65
C THR A 266 -6.26 -14.10 -36.61
N PRO A 267 -7.43 -13.51 -36.93
CA PRO A 267 -8.32 -14.07 -37.94
C PRO A 267 -7.67 -14.24 -39.32
N GLU A 268 -6.65 -13.45 -39.65
CA GLU A 268 -5.91 -13.53 -40.93
C GLU A 268 -4.73 -14.53 -40.90
N GLY A 269 -4.49 -15.20 -39.77
CA GLY A 269 -3.39 -16.13 -39.58
C GLY A 269 -2.46 -15.74 -38.44
N VAL A 270 -1.28 -16.36 -38.41
CA VAL A 270 -0.28 -16.13 -37.35
C VAL A 270 0.63 -14.96 -37.72
N LYS A 271 0.72 -13.98 -36.82
CA LYS A 271 1.59 -12.81 -36.97
C LYS A 271 2.78 -12.92 -36.02
N GLU A 272 3.90 -12.34 -36.44
CA GLU A 272 5.07 -12.10 -35.61
C GLU A 272 5.28 -10.60 -35.52
N GLU A 273 5.51 -10.11 -34.31
CA GLU A 273 5.69 -8.69 -34.05
C GLU A 273 6.80 -8.47 -33.03
N GLU A 274 7.63 -7.49 -33.31
CA GLU A 274 8.76 -7.10 -32.48
C GLU A 274 8.36 -6.04 -31.45
N PHE A 275 8.84 -6.21 -30.22
CA PHE A 275 8.62 -5.32 -29.08
C PHE A 275 9.94 -5.02 -28.37
N GLU A 276 10.11 -3.79 -27.89
CA GLU A 276 11.33 -3.36 -27.20
C GLU A 276 11.32 -3.75 -25.71
N LEU A 277 10.12 -3.88 -25.14
CA LEU A 277 9.91 -4.37 -23.77
C LEU A 277 8.65 -5.25 -23.73
N VAL A 278 8.71 -6.35 -22.97
CA VAL A 278 7.57 -7.26 -22.76
C VAL A 278 7.32 -7.39 -21.27
N VAL A 279 6.09 -7.11 -20.86
CA VAL A 279 5.62 -7.18 -19.48
C VAL A 279 4.71 -8.39 -19.30
N LEU A 280 5.16 -9.33 -18.48
CA LEU A 280 4.39 -10.51 -18.09
C LEU A 280 3.44 -10.13 -16.96
N SER A 281 2.14 -10.13 -17.23
CA SER A 281 1.13 -9.86 -16.21
C SER A 281 0.95 -11.12 -15.36
N VAL A 282 1.83 -11.24 -14.35
CA VAL A 282 1.93 -12.41 -13.48
C VAL A 282 0.75 -12.51 -12.52
N GLY A 283 0.33 -13.75 -12.29
CA GLY A 283 -0.69 -14.09 -11.31
C GLY A 283 -0.20 -13.97 -9.87
N LEU A 284 -1.15 -14.17 -8.96
CA LEU A 284 -0.95 -14.18 -7.52
C LEU A 284 -0.97 -15.64 -7.04
N VAL A 285 -0.08 -15.97 -6.12
CA VAL A 285 0.05 -17.30 -5.52
C VAL A 285 0.03 -17.16 -4.00
N PRO A 286 -0.33 -18.21 -3.25
CA PRO A 286 -0.26 -18.15 -1.79
C PRO A 286 1.17 -17.83 -1.30
N PRO A 287 1.32 -17.32 -0.07
CA PRO A 287 2.63 -17.14 0.56
C PRO A 287 3.50 -18.39 0.47
N ALA A 288 4.80 -18.22 0.27
CA ALA A 288 5.73 -19.36 0.14
C ALA A 288 5.74 -20.26 1.39
N ASP A 289 5.44 -19.69 2.56
CA ASP A 289 5.36 -20.35 3.86
C ASP A 289 3.91 -20.69 4.29
N ALA A 290 2.96 -20.72 3.36
CA ALA A 290 1.54 -20.96 3.67
C ALA A 290 1.27 -22.25 4.46
N GLU A 291 1.97 -23.34 4.13
CA GLU A 291 1.84 -24.62 4.86
C GLU A 291 2.36 -24.49 6.30
N GLU A 292 3.52 -23.86 6.50
CA GLU A 292 4.08 -23.60 7.83
C GLU A 292 3.16 -22.69 8.65
N LEU A 293 2.57 -21.66 8.02
CA LEU A 293 1.56 -20.82 8.66
C LEU A 293 0.33 -21.64 9.05
N ALA A 294 -0.18 -22.52 8.17
CA ALA A 294 -1.33 -23.35 8.45
C ALA A 294 -1.09 -24.27 9.66
N GLU A 295 0.08 -24.91 9.73
CA GLU A 295 0.49 -25.73 10.86
C GLU A 295 0.60 -24.92 12.16
N LYS A 296 1.31 -23.78 12.14
CA LYS A 296 1.51 -22.92 13.32
C LYS A 296 0.20 -22.41 13.90
N PHE A 297 -0.72 -21.97 13.04
CA PHE A 297 -2.00 -21.41 13.46
C PHE A 297 -3.10 -22.46 13.55
N GLY A 298 -2.86 -23.72 13.17
CA GLY A 298 -3.84 -24.79 13.23
C GLY A 298 -5.08 -24.52 12.36
N ILE A 299 -4.86 -23.99 11.15
CA ILE A 299 -5.91 -23.74 10.16
C ILE A 299 -5.73 -24.69 8.96
N GLU A 300 -6.77 -24.82 8.13
CA GLU A 300 -6.70 -25.59 6.90
C GLU A 300 -6.45 -24.68 5.69
N LEU A 301 -5.78 -25.21 4.68
CA LEU A 301 -5.68 -24.61 3.36
C LEU A 301 -6.68 -25.26 2.40
N ASN A 302 -7.06 -24.52 1.36
CA ASN A 302 -7.84 -25.07 0.25
C ASN A 302 -6.93 -25.79 -0.77
N ASP A 303 -7.52 -26.38 -1.81
CA ASP A 303 -6.80 -27.15 -2.85
C ASP A 303 -5.83 -26.30 -3.69
N HIS A 304 -5.80 -24.98 -3.48
CA HIS A 304 -4.90 -24.04 -4.13
C HIS A 304 -3.83 -23.46 -3.18
N GLY A 305 -3.79 -23.90 -1.91
CA GLY A 305 -2.83 -23.44 -0.91
C GLY A 305 -3.18 -22.11 -0.24
N PHE A 306 -4.35 -21.52 -0.53
CA PHE A 306 -4.86 -20.35 0.20
C PHE A 306 -5.58 -20.81 1.48
N CYS A 307 -5.84 -19.89 2.40
CA CYS A 307 -6.63 -20.17 3.59
C CYS A 307 -8.01 -20.73 3.24
N LYS A 308 -8.40 -21.85 3.85
CA LYS A 308 -9.77 -22.38 3.73
C LYS A 308 -10.69 -21.60 4.66
N THR A 309 -11.72 -21.00 4.08
CA THR A 309 -12.62 -20.09 4.79
C THR A 309 -14.03 -20.67 4.94
N ASN A 310 -14.80 -20.11 5.86
CA ASN A 310 -16.23 -20.38 5.96
C ASN A 310 -16.95 -19.79 4.72
N PRO A 311 -17.66 -20.59 3.92
CA PRO A 311 -18.32 -20.09 2.72
C PRO A 311 -19.42 -19.03 2.97
N PHE A 312 -20.02 -18.99 4.17
CA PHE A 312 -20.99 -17.95 4.55
C PHE A 312 -20.35 -16.70 5.15
N ASN A 313 -19.12 -16.83 5.67
CA ASN A 313 -18.35 -15.73 6.22
C ASN A 313 -16.87 -15.91 5.85
N PRO A 314 -16.42 -15.42 4.68
CA PRO A 314 -15.08 -15.71 4.15
C PRO A 314 -13.93 -15.11 4.97
N ILE A 315 -14.23 -14.40 6.05
CA ILE A 315 -13.27 -13.84 7.01
C ILE A 315 -12.89 -14.88 8.08
N GLU A 316 -13.77 -15.85 8.36
CA GLU A 316 -13.53 -16.91 9.32
C GLU A 316 -12.67 -18.02 8.72
N THR A 317 -11.65 -18.44 9.48
CA THR A 317 -10.87 -19.64 9.17
C THR A 317 -11.55 -20.90 9.72
N THR A 318 -10.95 -22.07 9.49
CA THR A 318 -11.40 -23.32 10.10
C THR A 318 -11.16 -23.40 11.62
N ARG A 319 -10.38 -22.48 12.21
CA ARG A 319 -10.13 -22.42 13.65
C ARG A 319 -10.84 -21.24 14.30
N PRO A 320 -11.79 -21.47 15.23
CA PRO A 320 -12.48 -20.40 15.94
C PRO A 320 -11.53 -19.42 16.63
N GLY A 321 -11.82 -18.12 16.56
CA GLY A 321 -10.98 -17.05 17.11
C GLY A 321 -9.80 -16.64 16.24
N ILE A 322 -9.58 -17.32 15.11
CA ILE A 322 -8.62 -16.94 14.08
C ILE A 322 -9.37 -16.53 12.81
N PHE A 323 -9.10 -15.30 12.37
CA PHE A 323 -9.69 -14.70 11.18
C PHE A 323 -8.61 -14.52 10.12
N VAL A 324 -9.02 -14.37 8.85
CA VAL A 324 -8.12 -14.12 7.73
C VAL A 324 -8.60 -12.89 6.95
N THR A 325 -7.68 -12.11 6.40
CA THR A 325 -7.98 -10.89 5.64
C THR A 325 -7.10 -10.76 4.42
N GLY A 326 -7.59 -10.04 3.41
CA GLY A 326 -6.85 -9.78 2.19
C GLY A 326 -6.54 -11.03 1.39
N ALA A 327 -5.43 -10.98 0.66
CA ALA A 327 -5.19 -11.92 -0.43
C ALA A 327 -4.82 -13.36 0.00
N PHE A 328 -4.66 -13.64 1.30
CA PHE A 328 -4.50 -15.01 1.77
C PHE A 328 -5.80 -15.81 1.73
N GLN A 329 -6.96 -15.15 1.63
CA GLN A 329 -8.25 -15.81 1.32
C GLN A 329 -8.31 -16.28 -0.14
N GLY A 330 -7.55 -15.62 -1.02
CA GLY A 330 -7.56 -15.79 -2.46
C GLY A 330 -7.21 -14.48 -3.17
N PRO A 331 -6.92 -14.52 -4.48
CA PRO A 331 -6.55 -13.32 -5.24
C PRO A 331 -7.64 -12.24 -5.18
N THR A 332 -7.28 -11.08 -4.64
CA THR A 332 -8.21 -9.96 -4.37
C THR A 332 -7.48 -8.63 -4.52
N ASP A 333 -8.23 -7.55 -4.71
CA ASP A 333 -7.67 -6.20 -4.83
C ASP A 333 -7.53 -5.47 -3.49
N ILE A 334 -7.03 -4.24 -3.54
CA ILE A 334 -6.81 -3.42 -2.33
C ILE A 334 -8.15 -3.07 -1.65
N PRO A 335 -9.19 -2.54 -2.33
CA PRO A 335 -10.50 -2.30 -1.72
C PRO A 335 -11.09 -3.51 -0.99
N GLU A 336 -11.10 -4.68 -1.64
CA GLU A 336 -11.63 -5.91 -1.04
C GLU A 336 -10.77 -6.36 0.16
N SER A 337 -9.45 -6.19 0.09
CA SER A 337 -8.54 -6.43 1.23
C SER A 337 -8.85 -5.53 2.43
N VAL A 338 -9.10 -4.23 2.20
CA VAL A 338 -9.45 -3.28 3.27
C VAL A 338 -10.83 -3.60 3.86
N TRP A 339 -11.78 -4.01 3.02
CA TRP A 339 -13.10 -4.41 3.47
C TRP A 339 -13.07 -5.65 4.36
N SER A 340 -12.36 -6.70 3.95
CA SER A 340 -12.19 -7.91 4.77
C SER A 340 -11.48 -7.62 6.09
N ALA A 341 -10.50 -6.72 6.11
CA ALA A 341 -9.85 -6.26 7.34
C ALA A 341 -10.84 -5.55 8.30
N SER A 342 -11.74 -4.74 7.75
CA SER A 342 -12.79 -4.07 8.53
C SER A 342 -13.77 -5.08 9.13
N GLY A 343 -14.15 -6.11 8.35
CA GLY A 343 -15.00 -7.19 8.84
C GLY A 343 -14.33 -8.03 9.94
N ALA A 344 -13.04 -8.39 9.78
CA ALA A 344 -12.29 -9.10 10.82
C ALA A 344 -12.19 -8.29 12.12
N SER A 345 -12.01 -6.97 12.02
CA SER A 345 -12.05 -6.06 13.17
C SER A 345 -13.41 -6.10 13.89
N SER A 346 -14.51 -6.17 13.13
CA SER A 346 -15.86 -6.30 13.70
C SER A 346 -16.04 -7.61 14.47
N LEU A 347 -15.65 -8.74 13.88
CA LEU A 347 -15.73 -10.07 14.50
C LEU A 347 -14.82 -10.15 15.75
N CYS A 348 -13.63 -9.55 15.71
CA CYS A 348 -12.79 -9.38 16.89
C CYS A 348 -13.49 -8.52 17.96
N GLY A 349 -14.18 -7.46 17.55
CA GLY A 349 -14.91 -6.56 18.44
C GLY A 349 -16.08 -7.24 19.15
N GLU A 350 -16.77 -8.16 18.48
CA GLU A 350 -17.82 -9.04 19.03
C GLU A 350 -17.20 -9.97 20.08
N LEU A 351 -16.18 -10.73 19.68
CA LEU A 351 -15.51 -11.71 20.53
C LEU A 351 -14.90 -11.06 21.79
N LEU A 352 -14.28 -9.90 21.64
CA LEU A 352 -13.56 -9.20 22.71
C LEU A 352 -14.41 -8.17 23.45
N ARG A 353 -15.74 -8.14 23.24
CA ARG A 353 -16.66 -7.17 23.88
C ARG A 353 -16.40 -6.98 25.37
N ARG A 354 -16.23 -8.08 26.14
CA ARG A 354 -16.02 -8.05 27.61
C ARG A 354 -14.67 -7.45 28.04
N ARG A 355 -13.74 -7.27 27.10
CA ARG A 355 -12.39 -6.74 27.33
C ARG A 355 -12.17 -5.37 26.67
N ARG A 356 -13.15 -4.85 25.93
CA ARG A 356 -13.08 -3.55 25.23
C ARG A 356 -12.61 -2.43 26.17
N GLY A 357 -11.62 -1.66 25.71
CA GLY A 357 -11.06 -0.52 26.44
C GLY A 357 -10.08 -0.85 27.56
N LYS A 358 -9.93 -2.12 27.99
CA LYS A 358 -9.09 -2.46 29.15
C LYS A 358 -7.58 -2.32 28.92
N LEU A 359 -7.14 -2.33 27.67
CA LEU A 359 -5.74 -2.21 27.26
C LEU A 359 -5.52 -1.04 26.28
N THR A 360 -6.49 -0.12 26.19
CA THR A 360 -6.37 1.07 25.36
C THR A 360 -5.44 2.07 26.06
N VAL A 361 -4.42 2.52 25.36
CA VAL A 361 -3.50 3.57 25.83
C VAL A 361 -3.76 4.81 24.98
N GLU A 362 -4.08 5.92 25.62
CA GLU A 362 -4.20 7.20 24.93
C GLU A 362 -2.82 7.78 24.62
N LYS A 363 -2.70 8.42 23.45
CA LYS A 363 -1.46 9.10 23.08
C LYS A 363 -1.38 10.42 23.84
N GLU A 364 -0.35 10.58 24.65
CA GLU A 364 -0.06 11.82 25.34
C GLU A 364 0.74 12.77 24.44
N TYR A 365 0.33 14.03 24.38
CA TYR A 365 1.03 15.08 23.66
C TYR A 365 1.67 16.06 24.65
N PRO A 366 2.76 16.77 24.28
CA PRO A 366 3.28 17.86 25.08
C PRO A 366 2.22 18.94 25.35
N PRO A 367 2.35 19.71 26.45
CA PRO A 367 1.45 20.84 26.72
C PRO A 367 1.40 21.83 25.56
N GLU A 368 0.19 22.29 25.22
CA GLU A 368 -0.02 23.29 24.18
C GLU A 368 0.58 24.64 24.61
N ARG A 369 1.42 25.22 23.75
CA ARG A 369 1.99 26.56 23.88
C ARG A 369 0.94 27.59 23.45
N ASP A 370 0.62 28.52 24.34
CA ASP A 370 -0.22 29.67 23.99
C ASP A 370 0.56 30.65 23.10
N VAL A 371 0.06 30.87 21.90
CA VAL A 371 0.65 31.76 20.88
C VAL A 371 -0.29 32.92 20.51
N SER A 372 -1.37 33.12 21.28
CA SER A 372 -2.44 34.08 20.93
C SER A 372 -1.96 35.54 20.92
N GLY A 373 -0.91 35.85 21.69
CA GLY A 373 -0.28 37.18 21.75
C GLY A 373 1.00 37.31 20.92
N GLU A 374 1.39 36.29 20.17
CA GLU A 374 2.62 36.30 19.37
C GLU A 374 2.35 36.81 17.95
N GLU A 375 3.31 37.52 17.35
CA GLU A 375 3.27 37.82 15.92
C GLU A 375 3.31 36.50 15.11
N PRO A 376 2.54 36.37 14.02
CA PRO A 376 2.60 35.20 13.17
C PRO A 376 4.03 34.91 12.66
N ARG A 377 4.46 33.66 12.88
CA ARG A 377 5.74 33.10 12.46
C ARG A 377 5.44 31.80 11.73
N VAL A 378 5.29 31.90 10.41
CA VAL A 378 4.84 30.83 9.54
C VAL A 378 6.04 30.00 9.06
N GLY A 379 5.95 28.68 9.19
CA GLY A 379 6.82 27.73 8.50
C GLY A 379 6.10 27.10 7.30
N VAL A 380 6.69 27.18 6.11
CA VAL A 380 6.13 26.60 4.88
C VAL A 380 6.92 25.37 4.46
N PHE A 381 6.28 24.21 4.40
CA PHE A 381 6.91 22.94 4.06
C PHE A 381 6.34 22.44 2.73
N VAL A 382 7.15 22.46 1.67
CA VAL A 382 6.72 22.13 0.30
C VAL A 382 7.17 20.71 -0.07
N CYS A 383 6.23 19.87 -0.50
CA CYS A 383 6.48 18.46 -0.78
C CYS A 383 6.79 18.21 -2.26
N TYR A 384 7.81 17.40 -2.58
CA TYR A 384 8.00 16.86 -3.94
C TYR A 384 7.00 15.76 -4.27
N CYS A 385 6.64 14.94 -3.28
CA CYS A 385 5.79 13.75 -3.46
C CYS A 385 6.28 12.82 -4.59
N GLY A 386 7.60 12.68 -4.74
CA GLY A 386 8.24 11.99 -5.87
C GLY A 386 7.89 12.66 -7.20
N ALA A 387 7.52 11.87 -8.20
CA ALA A 387 7.07 12.41 -9.49
C ALA A 387 5.65 13.01 -9.44
N ASN A 388 4.90 12.90 -8.34
CA ASN A 388 3.50 13.34 -8.33
C ASN A 388 3.34 14.87 -8.33
N ILE A 389 4.24 15.61 -7.69
CA ILE A 389 4.23 17.08 -7.71
C ILE A 389 5.41 17.56 -8.55
N ALA A 390 6.61 17.06 -8.27
CA ALA A 390 7.84 17.59 -8.84
C ALA A 390 8.06 17.33 -10.35
N SER A 391 7.29 16.43 -10.97
CA SER A 391 7.36 16.25 -12.43
C SER A 391 6.71 17.41 -13.20
N VAL A 392 5.85 18.19 -12.52
CA VAL A 392 5.03 19.26 -13.11
C VAL A 392 5.33 20.62 -12.47
N VAL A 393 5.42 20.68 -11.14
CA VAL A 393 5.65 21.91 -10.38
C VAL A 393 7.13 22.03 -10.00
N ASP A 394 7.74 23.18 -10.29
CA ASP A 394 9.08 23.53 -9.81
C ASP A 394 9.04 23.83 -8.30
N VAL A 395 9.23 22.78 -7.50
CA VAL A 395 9.20 22.84 -6.03
C VAL A 395 10.25 23.80 -5.45
N PRO A 396 11.53 23.78 -5.88
CA PRO A 396 12.51 24.78 -5.47
C PRO A 396 12.02 26.22 -5.68
N GLN A 397 11.43 26.52 -6.84
CA GLN A 397 10.93 27.87 -7.13
C GLN A 397 9.75 28.26 -6.23
N VAL A 398 8.88 27.31 -5.86
CA VAL A 398 7.79 27.54 -4.90
C VAL A 398 8.33 27.83 -3.50
N VAL A 399 9.38 27.13 -3.05
CA VAL A 399 10.04 27.40 -1.76
C VAL A 399 10.65 28.80 -1.72
N GLU A 400 11.41 29.18 -2.76
CA GLU A 400 12.02 30.51 -2.81
C GLU A 400 10.95 31.62 -2.84
N TYR A 401 9.86 31.40 -3.58
CA TYR A 401 8.71 32.30 -3.53
C TYR A 401 8.10 32.40 -2.13
N ALA A 402 7.88 31.26 -1.44
CA ALA A 402 7.29 31.24 -0.12
C ALA A 402 8.10 32.06 0.91
N LYS A 403 9.44 32.05 0.82
CA LYS A 403 10.32 32.87 1.68
C LYS A 403 10.09 34.38 1.54
N THR A 404 9.55 34.83 0.40
CA THR A 404 9.26 36.26 0.16
C THR A 404 7.92 36.73 0.75
N LEU A 405 7.09 35.80 1.22
CA LEU A 405 5.76 36.12 1.73
C LEU A 405 5.81 36.70 3.15
N PRO A 406 4.87 37.60 3.51
CA PRO A 406 4.80 38.16 4.85
C PRO A 406 4.72 37.07 5.93
N HIS A 407 5.38 37.29 7.07
CA HIS A 407 5.40 36.42 8.25
C HIS A 407 6.00 35.01 8.04
N VAL A 408 6.46 34.66 6.83
CA VAL A 408 7.17 33.40 6.59
C VAL A 408 8.60 33.53 7.09
N VAL A 409 8.93 32.81 8.16
CA VAL A 409 10.26 32.82 8.78
C VAL A 409 11.10 31.60 8.40
N HIS A 410 10.47 30.57 7.85
CA HIS A 410 11.12 29.35 7.40
C HIS A 410 10.37 28.77 6.21
N ALA A 411 11.09 28.33 5.18
CA ALA A 411 10.52 27.51 4.12
C ALA A 411 11.52 26.46 3.67
N GLU A 412 11.07 25.22 3.56
CA GLU A 412 11.91 24.10 3.14
C GLU A 412 11.13 23.07 2.32
N MET A 413 11.87 22.23 1.59
CA MET A 413 11.34 21.14 0.79
C MET A 413 11.90 19.80 1.22
N GLU A 414 11.09 18.76 1.07
CA GLU A 414 11.46 17.37 1.32
C GLU A 414 10.76 16.47 0.31
N LEU A 415 11.34 15.28 0.06
CA LEU A 415 10.78 14.33 -0.89
C LEU A 415 9.35 13.93 -0.47
N PHE A 416 9.17 13.62 0.82
CA PHE A 416 7.89 13.20 1.41
C PHE A 416 7.75 13.70 2.86
N TRP A 417 7.05 14.82 3.06
CA TRP A 417 6.79 15.38 4.39
C TRP A 417 5.96 14.47 5.31
N CYS A 418 5.22 13.52 4.75
CA CYS A 418 4.37 12.59 5.50
C CYS A 418 5.11 11.37 6.09
N THR A 419 6.42 11.27 5.88
CA THR A 419 7.23 10.21 6.49
C THR A 419 7.54 10.55 7.95
N THR A 420 7.66 9.54 8.81
CA THR A 420 7.93 9.73 10.25
C THR A 420 9.15 10.61 10.51
N GLY A 421 10.25 10.40 9.76
CA GLY A 421 11.45 11.22 9.89
C GLY A 421 11.23 12.67 9.48
N ALA A 422 10.48 12.92 8.39
CA ALA A 422 10.17 14.28 7.96
C ALA A 422 9.19 14.98 8.91
N CYS A 423 8.20 14.27 9.47
CA CYS A 423 7.34 14.78 10.53
C CYS A 423 8.14 15.24 11.75
N GLN A 424 9.15 14.46 12.19
CA GLN A 424 10.02 14.87 13.29
C GLN A 424 10.85 16.12 12.94
N LYS A 425 11.34 16.26 11.70
CA LYS A 425 11.97 17.51 11.24
C LYS A 425 11.02 18.71 11.38
N ILE A 426 9.74 18.57 11.04
CA ILE A 426 8.75 19.64 11.25
C ILE A 426 8.67 20.01 12.76
N VAL A 427 8.59 19.01 13.64
CA VAL A 427 8.58 19.22 15.10
C VAL A 427 9.81 19.99 15.57
N GLU A 428 11.00 19.59 15.11
CA GLU A 428 12.26 20.26 15.39
C GLU A 428 12.26 21.71 14.88
N ARG A 429 11.88 21.94 13.62
CA ARG A 429 11.81 23.30 13.03
C ARG A 429 10.84 24.20 13.76
N VAL A 430 9.68 23.68 14.18
CA VAL A 430 8.71 24.44 14.96
C VAL A 430 9.34 24.93 16.26
N LYS A 431 10.09 24.07 16.96
CA LYS A 431 10.78 24.42 18.21
C LYS A 431 11.97 25.35 17.98
N GLU A 432 12.88 25.01 17.05
CA GLU A 432 14.11 25.74 16.77
C GLU A 432 13.87 27.17 16.24
N LYS A 433 12.88 27.33 15.36
CA LYS A 433 12.59 28.62 14.72
C LYS A 433 11.47 29.39 15.43
N GLY A 434 10.89 28.83 16.49
CA GLY A 434 9.76 29.40 17.21
C GLY A 434 8.57 29.64 16.27
N LEU A 435 8.24 28.66 15.43
CA LEU A 435 7.08 28.74 14.53
C LEU A 435 5.80 28.65 15.35
N ASN A 436 4.81 29.46 15.02
CA ASN A 436 3.48 29.39 15.64
C ASN A 436 2.35 29.17 14.62
N ARG A 437 2.69 29.06 13.33
CA ARG A 437 1.80 28.66 12.24
C ARG A 437 2.55 27.73 11.29
N VAL A 438 1.88 26.70 10.78
CA VAL A 438 2.50 25.73 9.86
C VAL A 438 1.66 25.64 8.60
N VAL A 439 2.31 25.77 7.44
CA VAL A 439 1.71 25.56 6.12
C VAL A 439 2.36 24.37 5.46
N ILE A 440 1.57 23.37 5.06
CA ILE A 440 2.05 22.20 4.32
C ILE A 440 1.54 22.28 2.88
N ALA A 441 2.45 22.50 1.93
CA ALA A 441 2.14 22.53 0.51
C ALA A 441 2.38 21.15 -0.11
N ALA A 442 1.32 20.34 -0.20
CA ALA A 442 1.41 18.93 -0.57
C ALA A 442 0.12 18.42 -1.22
N CYS A 443 -0.38 17.28 -0.75
CA CYS A 443 -1.62 16.63 -1.20
C CYS A 443 -2.87 17.17 -0.51
N SER A 444 -4.01 16.57 -0.83
CA SER A 444 -5.30 16.89 -0.24
C SER A 444 -5.32 16.78 1.30
N PRO A 445 -5.91 17.78 1.99
CA PRO A 445 -6.14 17.71 3.44
C PRO A 445 -7.02 16.51 3.84
N ARG A 446 -7.92 16.06 2.95
CA ARG A 446 -8.77 14.87 3.18
C ARG A 446 -7.98 13.61 3.49
N ASN A 447 -6.71 13.56 3.09
CA ASN A 447 -5.86 12.40 3.26
C ASN A 447 -4.96 12.50 4.51
N LEU A 448 -4.26 13.62 4.67
CA LEU A 448 -3.14 13.74 5.63
C LEU A 448 -3.26 14.89 6.64
N GLU A 449 -4.39 15.61 6.69
CA GLU A 449 -4.56 16.72 7.65
C GLU A 449 -4.40 16.24 9.09
N VAL A 450 -5.04 15.13 9.47
CA VAL A 450 -4.93 14.55 10.82
C VAL A 450 -3.47 14.19 11.17
N LEU A 451 -2.70 13.66 10.20
CA LEU A 451 -1.28 13.34 10.42
C LEU A 451 -0.47 14.59 10.77
N PHE A 452 -0.65 15.68 10.02
CA PHE A 452 0.09 16.91 10.25
C PHE A 452 -0.43 17.68 11.48
N GLN A 453 -1.72 17.55 11.80
CA GLN A 453 -2.30 18.03 13.06
C GLN A 453 -1.62 17.35 14.25
N ASP A 454 -1.51 16.02 14.24
CA ASP A 454 -0.78 15.27 15.25
C ASP A 454 0.70 15.66 15.31
N THR A 455 1.33 15.89 14.16
CA THR A 455 2.73 16.33 14.07
C THR A 455 2.94 17.67 14.78
N ILE A 456 2.10 18.68 14.53
CA ILE A 456 2.28 19.97 15.19
C ILE A 456 1.87 19.94 16.68
N ARG A 457 0.98 19.03 17.08
CA ARG A 457 0.69 18.75 18.50
C ARG A 457 1.90 18.16 19.22
N GLU A 458 2.68 17.29 18.58
CA GLU A 458 3.97 16.81 19.11
C GLU A 458 5.00 17.95 19.27
N ALA A 459 4.83 19.05 18.54
CA ALA A 459 5.61 20.26 18.71
C ALA A 459 5.07 21.19 19.81
N GLY A 460 3.91 20.88 20.41
CA GLY A 460 3.22 21.71 21.38
C GLY A 460 2.41 22.85 20.78
N LEU A 461 2.05 22.81 19.49
CA LEU A 461 1.14 23.77 18.87
C LEU A 461 -0.30 23.25 18.83
N ASN A 462 -1.25 24.18 18.87
CA ASN A 462 -2.66 23.87 18.64
C ASN A 462 -2.86 23.33 17.21
N GLN A 463 -3.58 22.22 17.08
CA GLN A 463 -3.77 21.52 15.80
C GLN A 463 -4.45 22.38 14.71
N TYR A 464 -5.21 23.41 15.10
CA TYR A 464 -5.92 24.30 14.17
C TYR A 464 -5.07 25.48 13.69
N LEU A 465 -3.78 25.53 14.07
CA LEU A 465 -2.78 26.46 13.54
C LEU A 465 -2.00 25.91 12.34
N LEU A 466 -2.49 24.78 11.80
CA LEU A 466 -2.05 24.15 10.57
C LEU A 466 -2.94 24.62 9.41
N GLU A 467 -2.34 24.95 8.27
CA GLU A 467 -3.02 25.05 6.99
C GLU A 467 -2.37 24.09 5.98
N MET A 468 -3.14 23.20 5.38
CA MET A 468 -2.68 22.39 4.26
C MET A 468 -3.14 23.00 2.94
N CYS A 469 -2.23 23.18 2.00
CA CYS A 469 -2.55 23.66 0.67
C CYS A 469 -2.25 22.59 -0.39
N ASN A 470 -3.28 22.30 -1.19
CA ASN A 470 -3.26 21.21 -2.15
C ASN A 470 -2.62 21.68 -3.47
N ILE A 471 -1.34 21.32 -3.66
CA ILE A 471 -0.61 21.54 -4.90
C ILE A 471 -0.44 20.26 -5.73
N ARG A 472 -1.11 19.16 -5.32
CA ARG A 472 -1.10 17.87 -6.03
C ARG A 472 -2.37 17.64 -6.84
N GLU A 473 -3.45 17.20 -6.19
CA GLU A 473 -4.72 16.90 -6.85
C GLU A 473 -5.33 18.14 -7.51
N HIS A 474 -5.09 19.33 -6.96
CA HIS A 474 -5.64 20.59 -7.48
C HIS A 474 -4.66 21.36 -8.37
N CYS A 475 -3.43 20.86 -8.57
CA CYS A 475 -2.43 21.55 -9.37
C CYS A 475 -1.62 20.58 -10.22
N SER A 476 -0.62 19.89 -9.69
CA SER A 476 0.28 19.07 -10.51
C SER A 476 -0.44 18.01 -11.34
N TRP A 477 -1.42 17.29 -10.78
CA TRP A 477 -2.09 16.19 -11.48
C TRP A 477 -3.03 16.65 -12.61
N VAL A 478 -3.54 17.89 -12.54
CA VAL A 478 -4.51 18.41 -13.51
C VAL A 478 -3.88 19.31 -14.57
N HIS A 479 -2.59 19.64 -14.41
CA HIS A 479 -1.84 20.58 -15.26
C HIS A 479 -0.52 19.98 -15.73
N SER A 480 -0.49 18.67 -15.98
CA SER A 480 0.75 17.94 -16.30
C SER A 480 1.43 18.42 -17.59
N LYS A 481 0.68 19.09 -18.48
CA LYS A 481 1.16 19.65 -19.75
C LYS A 481 1.57 21.13 -19.64
N GLU A 482 1.13 21.84 -18.62
CA GLU A 482 1.32 23.28 -18.41
C GLU A 482 2.20 23.56 -17.18
N LYS A 483 3.47 23.11 -17.22
CA LYS A 483 4.38 23.12 -16.05
C LYS A 483 4.65 24.51 -15.48
N GLU A 484 4.81 25.52 -16.33
CA GLU A 484 5.09 26.89 -15.91
C GLU A 484 3.87 27.49 -15.18
N GLU A 485 2.68 27.32 -15.76
CA GLU A 485 1.41 27.75 -15.21
C GLU A 485 1.05 26.98 -13.95
N ALA A 486 1.34 25.67 -13.89
CA ALA A 486 1.18 24.86 -12.69
C ALA A 486 2.07 25.37 -11.56
N THR A 487 3.32 25.73 -11.87
CA THR A 487 4.24 26.30 -10.88
C THR A 487 3.75 27.66 -10.38
N GLN A 488 3.24 28.51 -11.28
CA GLN A 488 2.67 29.80 -10.89
C GLN A 488 1.41 29.63 -10.04
N LYS A 489 0.52 28.70 -10.40
CA LYS A 489 -0.66 28.35 -9.61
C LYS A 489 -0.27 27.81 -8.23
N ALA A 490 0.75 26.97 -8.13
CA ALA A 490 1.25 26.45 -6.86
C ALA A 490 1.74 27.59 -5.93
N LYS A 491 2.48 28.57 -6.47
CA LYS A 491 2.87 29.78 -5.73
C LYS A 491 1.65 30.55 -5.20
N ASP A 492 0.64 30.76 -6.03
CA ASP A 492 -0.57 31.47 -5.64
C ASP A 492 -1.35 30.71 -4.55
N ILE A 493 -1.45 29.38 -4.66
CA ILE A 493 -2.05 28.51 -3.64
C ILE A 493 -1.30 28.63 -2.31
N VAL A 494 0.04 28.60 -2.33
CA VAL A 494 0.86 28.79 -1.13
C VAL A 494 0.66 30.18 -0.54
N ARG A 495 0.61 31.24 -1.36
CA ARG A 495 0.33 32.60 -0.90
C ARG A 495 -1.02 32.70 -0.20
N MET A 496 -2.06 32.10 -0.78
CA MET A 496 -3.41 32.07 -0.19
C MET A 496 -3.42 31.33 1.14
N ALA A 497 -2.72 30.20 1.23
CA ALA A 497 -2.61 29.40 2.45
C ALA A 497 -1.85 30.14 3.56
N VAL A 498 -0.74 30.80 3.23
CA VAL A 498 0.00 31.65 4.18
C VAL A 498 -0.87 32.79 4.68
N ALA A 499 -1.59 33.49 3.78
CA ALA A 499 -2.50 34.55 4.16
C ALA A 499 -3.60 34.07 5.13
N ARG A 500 -4.13 32.86 4.92
CA ARG A 500 -5.08 32.24 5.85
C ARG A 500 -4.43 31.83 7.17
N ALA A 501 -3.24 31.21 7.12
CA ALA A 501 -2.52 30.75 8.30
C ALA A 501 -2.20 31.90 9.28
N ILE A 502 -1.89 33.08 8.76
CA ILE A 502 -1.70 34.31 9.55
C ILE A 502 -2.94 34.65 10.38
N ALA A 503 -4.14 34.40 9.84
CA ALA A 503 -5.42 34.70 10.48
C ALA A 503 -5.99 33.52 11.29
N LEU A 504 -5.32 32.36 11.33
CA LEU A 504 -5.78 31.23 12.15
C LEU A 504 -5.64 31.55 13.64
N GLU A 505 -6.62 31.09 14.40
CA GLU A 505 -6.67 31.17 15.86
C GLU A 505 -6.64 29.76 16.45
N PRO A 506 -6.05 29.57 17.63
CA PRO A 506 -6.12 28.28 18.32
C PRO A 506 -7.57 27.97 18.68
N LEU A 507 -8.08 26.82 18.23
CA LEU A 507 -9.44 26.39 18.55
C LEU A 507 -9.42 25.27 19.59
N ARG A 508 -10.51 25.17 20.36
CA ARG A 508 -10.73 24.05 21.27
C ARG A 508 -11.63 23.03 20.61
N GLN A 509 -11.18 21.78 20.61
CA GLN A 509 -12.05 20.67 20.28
C GLN A 509 -13.06 20.52 21.41
N PHE A 510 -14.35 20.54 21.07
CA PHE A 510 -15.41 20.29 22.02
C PHE A 510 -15.80 18.81 21.97
N GLU A 511 -15.97 18.22 23.14
CA GLU A 511 -16.46 16.85 23.27
C GLU A 511 -17.99 16.89 23.22
N LEU A 512 -18.57 16.16 22.27
CA LEU A 512 -20.01 15.94 22.22
C LEU A 512 -20.33 14.54 22.74
N PRO A 513 -21.37 14.38 23.58
CA PRO A 513 -21.84 13.06 23.94
C PRO A 513 -22.36 12.35 22.70
N VAL A 514 -21.87 11.14 22.46
CA VAL A 514 -22.37 10.26 21.38
C VAL A 514 -23.45 9.36 21.96
N ASN A 515 -24.65 9.39 21.38
CA ASN A 515 -25.67 8.40 21.69
C ASN A 515 -25.18 7.02 21.24
N LYS A 516 -25.11 6.05 22.15
CA LYS A 516 -24.57 4.69 21.89
C LYS A 516 -25.62 3.79 21.23
N ALA A 517 -26.28 4.33 20.22
CA ALA A 517 -27.27 3.64 19.40
C ALA A 517 -26.92 3.83 17.92
N ALA A 518 -27.08 2.77 17.14
CA ALA A 518 -26.87 2.78 15.69
C ALA A 518 -28.19 2.66 14.94
N LEU A 519 -28.27 3.31 13.78
CA LEU A 519 -29.36 3.14 12.82
C LEU A 519 -28.79 2.46 11.57
N VAL A 520 -29.33 1.30 11.23
CA VAL A 520 -29.03 0.58 10.00
C VAL A 520 -30.23 0.70 9.06
N VAL A 521 -29.99 1.20 7.85
CA VAL A 521 -31.02 1.40 6.84
C VAL A 521 -30.88 0.37 5.73
N GLY A 522 -31.91 -0.46 5.57
CA GLY A 522 -31.96 -1.60 4.66
C GLY A 522 -31.75 -2.93 5.39
N GLY A 523 -32.79 -3.74 5.46
CA GLY A 523 -32.84 -5.09 6.02
C GLY A 523 -32.46 -6.20 5.05
N GLY A 524 -31.58 -5.93 4.08
CA GLY A 524 -30.93 -6.98 3.29
C GLY A 524 -29.86 -7.72 4.10
N VAL A 525 -29.20 -8.73 3.51
CA VAL A 525 -28.12 -9.50 4.18
C VAL A 525 -27.06 -8.59 4.79
N ALA A 526 -26.55 -7.60 4.04
CA ALA A 526 -25.54 -6.68 4.55
C ALA A 526 -26.00 -5.88 5.78
N GLY A 527 -27.23 -5.35 5.76
CA GLY A 527 -27.76 -4.56 6.88
C GLY A 527 -28.11 -5.41 8.09
N MET A 528 -28.67 -6.60 7.89
CA MET A 528 -28.91 -7.54 8.99
C MET A 528 -27.60 -7.99 9.65
N THR A 529 -26.58 -8.36 8.87
CA THR A 529 -25.26 -8.72 9.41
C THR A 529 -24.62 -7.55 10.16
N CYS A 530 -24.71 -6.32 9.63
CA CYS A 530 -24.23 -5.12 10.32
C CYS A 530 -24.96 -4.88 11.63
N ALA A 531 -26.30 -4.98 11.64
CA ALA A 531 -27.11 -4.76 12.82
C ALA A 531 -26.80 -5.78 13.92
N LEU A 532 -26.71 -7.07 13.57
CA LEU A 532 -26.31 -8.12 14.50
C LEU A 532 -24.91 -7.90 15.05
N SER A 533 -23.93 -7.59 14.18
CA SER A 533 -22.55 -7.33 14.61
C SER A 533 -22.47 -6.20 15.64
N ILE A 534 -23.20 -5.10 15.44
CA ILE A 534 -23.24 -3.98 16.39
C ILE A 534 -23.95 -4.38 17.70
N ALA A 535 -25.04 -5.15 17.61
CA ALA A 535 -25.80 -5.62 18.76
C ALA A 535 -25.01 -6.63 19.62
N GLU A 536 -24.30 -7.57 18.99
CA GLU A 536 -23.42 -8.54 19.65
C GLU A 536 -22.27 -7.84 20.40
N GLN A 537 -21.80 -6.72 19.84
CA GLN A 537 -20.87 -5.79 20.46
C GLN A 537 -21.46 -4.95 21.62
N GLY A 538 -22.75 -5.07 21.87
CA GLY A 538 -23.44 -4.54 23.03
C GLY A 538 -24.03 -3.14 22.88
N HIS A 539 -24.25 -2.68 21.66
CA HIS A 539 -24.88 -1.39 21.39
C HIS A 539 -26.33 -1.58 20.96
N GLU A 540 -27.15 -0.57 21.20
CA GLU A 540 -28.53 -0.55 20.71
C GLU A 540 -28.55 -0.32 19.20
N VAL A 541 -29.43 -1.02 18.48
CA VAL A 541 -29.52 -0.92 17.03
C VAL A 541 -30.96 -0.83 16.57
N TYR A 542 -31.23 0.14 15.70
CA TYR A 542 -32.47 0.26 14.96
C TYR A 542 -32.23 -0.22 13.53
N LEU A 543 -32.90 -1.30 13.11
CA LEU A 543 -32.88 -1.76 11.72
C LEU A 543 -34.16 -1.31 11.02
N VAL A 544 -34.03 -0.49 9.98
CA VAL A 544 -35.17 0.03 9.21
C VAL A 544 -35.15 -0.56 7.82
N GLU A 545 -36.19 -1.33 7.48
CA GLU A 545 -36.42 -1.86 6.13
C GLU A 545 -37.59 -1.10 5.48
N LYS A 546 -37.44 -0.81 4.18
CA LYS A 546 -38.46 -0.13 3.38
C LYS A 546 -39.62 -1.08 3.04
N GLU A 547 -39.27 -2.32 2.69
CA GLU A 547 -40.22 -3.36 2.32
C GLU A 547 -40.86 -4.01 3.56
N LYS A 548 -41.89 -4.85 3.33
CA LYS A 548 -42.60 -5.53 4.41
C LYS A 548 -41.78 -6.65 5.09
N GLU A 549 -40.75 -7.13 4.40
CA GLU A 549 -39.99 -8.32 4.80
C GLU A 549 -38.49 -8.06 4.67
N LEU A 550 -37.71 -8.57 5.64
CA LEU A 550 -36.25 -8.57 5.60
C LEU A 550 -35.73 -9.53 4.52
N GLY A 551 -34.55 -9.26 3.98
CA GLY A 551 -33.78 -10.17 3.12
C GLY A 551 -33.35 -9.60 1.78
N GLY A 552 -34.04 -8.55 1.29
CA GLY A 552 -33.68 -7.88 0.05
C GLY A 552 -33.51 -8.84 -1.14
N MET A 553 -32.41 -8.69 -1.89
CA MET A 553 -32.12 -9.51 -3.07
C MET A 553 -31.91 -11.00 -2.75
N ALA A 554 -31.52 -11.36 -1.53
CA ALA A 554 -31.28 -12.75 -1.15
C ALA A 554 -32.56 -13.59 -1.21
N ARG A 555 -33.76 -12.98 -1.10
CA ARG A 555 -35.04 -13.69 -1.31
C ARG A 555 -35.20 -14.26 -2.73
N ARG A 556 -34.43 -13.78 -3.70
CA ARG A 556 -34.47 -14.22 -5.11
C ARG A 556 -33.37 -15.20 -5.47
N LEU A 557 -32.50 -15.56 -4.53
CA LEU A 557 -31.35 -16.42 -4.74
C LEU A 557 -31.53 -17.71 -3.95
N HIS A 558 -31.49 -18.86 -4.63
CA HIS A 558 -31.64 -20.16 -3.96
C HIS A 558 -30.31 -20.78 -3.59
N TYR A 559 -29.34 -20.74 -4.50
CA TYR A 559 -28.04 -21.37 -4.31
C TYR A 559 -26.90 -20.45 -4.73
N THR A 560 -25.74 -20.57 -4.07
CA THR A 560 -24.50 -19.96 -4.55
C THR A 560 -23.88 -20.81 -5.67
N ILE A 561 -22.80 -20.31 -6.29
CA ILE A 561 -22.06 -21.04 -7.34
C ILE A 561 -21.43 -22.32 -6.77
N GLU A 562 -21.10 -22.31 -5.47
CA GLU A 562 -20.57 -23.43 -4.69
C GLU A 562 -21.67 -24.37 -4.18
N GLY A 563 -22.94 -24.07 -4.46
CA GLY A 563 -24.09 -24.91 -4.11
C GLY A 563 -24.65 -24.71 -2.71
N LEU A 564 -24.28 -23.63 -2.00
CA LEU A 564 -24.81 -23.35 -0.65
C LEU A 564 -26.26 -22.90 -0.71
N ASP A 565 -27.08 -23.33 0.26
CA ASP A 565 -28.48 -22.92 0.37
C ASP A 565 -28.60 -21.49 0.95
N VAL A 566 -28.94 -20.54 0.08
CA VAL A 566 -29.09 -19.13 0.44
C VAL A 566 -30.39 -18.88 1.21
N GLN A 567 -31.44 -19.67 0.96
CA GLN A 567 -32.72 -19.48 1.65
C GLN A 567 -32.65 -19.96 3.10
N ALA A 568 -31.94 -21.07 3.35
CA ALA A 568 -31.65 -21.53 4.71
C ALA A 568 -30.84 -20.49 5.49
N TYR A 569 -29.73 -20.01 4.93
CA TYR A 569 -28.92 -18.96 5.55
C TYR A 569 -29.72 -17.68 5.84
N LEU A 570 -30.53 -17.24 4.87
CA LEU A 570 -31.38 -16.07 5.03
C LEU A 570 -32.41 -16.25 6.15
N GLY A 571 -33.04 -17.43 6.23
CA GLY A 571 -33.99 -17.76 7.29
C GLY A 571 -33.35 -17.68 8.67
N ASP A 572 -32.15 -18.24 8.83
CA ASP A 572 -31.39 -18.18 10.08
C ASP A 572 -30.99 -16.75 10.45
N LEU A 573 -30.57 -15.95 9.47
CA LEU A 573 -30.19 -14.55 9.67
C LEU A 573 -31.39 -13.70 10.13
N ILE A 574 -32.55 -13.86 9.48
CA ILE A 574 -33.79 -13.17 9.86
C ILE A 574 -34.21 -13.58 11.28
N LYS A 575 -34.11 -14.87 11.61
CA LYS A 575 -34.44 -15.37 12.94
C LYS A 575 -33.56 -14.71 14.01
N LYS A 576 -32.24 -14.65 13.80
CA LYS A 576 -31.31 -13.99 14.73
C LYS A 576 -31.60 -12.51 14.94
N VAL A 577 -32.09 -11.81 13.91
CA VAL A 577 -32.45 -10.38 14.01
C VAL A 577 -33.71 -10.16 14.86
N HIS A 578 -34.60 -11.15 14.93
CA HIS A 578 -35.84 -11.08 15.70
C HIS A 578 -35.72 -11.61 17.13
N GLU A 579 -34.73 -12.43 17.43
CA GLU A 579 -34.37 -12.91 18.78
C GLU A 579 -33.60 -11.85 19.56
#